data_AF-A0A2E9HZX9-F1
#
_entry.id   AF-A0A2E9HZX9-F1
#
_cell.length_a   1.000
_cell.length_b   1.000
_cell.length_c   1.000
_cell.angle_alpha   90.00
_cell.angle_beta   90.00
_cell.angle_gamma   90.00
#
_symmetry.space_group_name_H-M   'P 1'
#
loop_
_entity.id
_entity.type
_entity.pdbx_description
1 polymer ?
#
loop_
_entity_poly.entity_id
_entity_poly.type
_entity_poly.pdbx_seq_one_letter_code
_entity_poly.pdbx_strand_id
1 'polypeptide(L)' 'MEELLRTNDITLIPLVTTLLNGEGIDSFELDVNMSVLEGSIGILPRRLMVRADQIDQARRVLREAGVQFEG' A
#
# COMPACT_ATOMS: atom_id res chain seq x y z
N MET A 1 -0.46 -0.18 13.85
CA MET A 1 -0.46 -0.07 12.38
C MET A 1 0.75 0.75 12.01
N GLU A 2 1.49 0.34 10.99
CA GLU A 2 2.69 1.02 10.51
C GLU A 2 2.61 1.19 8.98
N GLU A 3 3.20 2.28 8.47
CA GLU A 3 3.21 2.60 7.04
C GLU A 3 4.16 1.66 6.30
N LEU A 4 3.63 0.94 5.31
CA LEU A 4 4.41 0.06 4.45
C LEU A 4 4.97 0.81 3.24
N LEU A 5 4.10 1.57 2.57
CA LEU A 5 4.48 2.37 1.42
C LEU A 5 3.50 3.53 1.21
N ARG A 6 3.98 4.54 0.50
CA ARG A 6 3.21 5.70 0.08
C ARG A 6 3.41 5.96 -1.40
N THR A 7 2.33 6.03 -2.18
CA THR A 7 2.43 6.15 -3.65
C THR A 7 1.24 6.89 -4.26
N ASN A 8 1.47 7.56 -5.39
CA ASN A 8 0.41 8.08 -6.27
C ASN A 8 0.09 7.11 -7.42
N ASP A 9 0.86 6.03 -7.55
CA ASP A 9 0.65 5.04 -8.60
C ASP A 9 -0.58 4.18 -8.27
N ILE A 10 -1.60 4.29 -9.12
CA ILE A 10 -2.88 3.60 -8.95
C ILE A 10 -2.79 2.07 -9.12
N THR A 11 -1.67 1.56 -9.64
CA THR A 11 -1.43 0.12 -9.87
C THR A 11 -0.68 -0.55 -8.72
N LEU A 12 0.13 0.23 -7.97
CA LEU A 12 0.95 -0.31 -6.88
C LEU A 12 0.14 -0.82 -5.71
N ILE A 13 -0.86 -0.05 -5.26
CA ILE A 13 -1.72 -0.42 -4.13
C ILE A 13 -2.42 -1.77 -4.36
N PRO A 14 -3.18 -1.99 -5.46
CA PRO A 14 -3.83 -3.28 -5.68
C PRO A 14 -2.82 -4.44 -5.86
N LEU A 15 -1.67 -4.21 -6.51
CA LEU A 15 -0.61 -5.22 -6.63
C LEU A 15 -0.13 -5.67 -5.26
N VAL A 16 0.25 -4.71 -4.41
CA VAL A 16 0.78 -4.95 -3.07
C VAL A 16 -0.27 -5.63 -2.19
N THR A 17 -1.50 -5.14 -2.20
CA THR A 17 -2.62 -5.74 -1.45
C THR A 17 -2.85 -7.20 -1.87
N THR A 18 -2.77 -7.54 -3.16
CA THR A 18 -2.90 -8.93 -3.62
C THR A 18 -1.74 -9.81 -3.14
N LEU A 19 -0.50 -9.32 -3.20
CA LEU A 19 0.67 -10.07 -2.74
C LEU A 19 0.60 -10.34 -1.22
N LEU A 20 0.25 -9.32 -0.43
CA LEU A 20 0.14 -9.46 1.02
C LEU A 20 -1.01 -10.39 1.43
N ASN A 21 -2.16 -10.31 0.75
CA ASN A 21 -3.27 -11.24 0.99
C ASN A 21 -2.91 -12.70 0.67
N GLY A 22 -2.10 -12.94 -0.36
CA GLY A 22 -1.58 -14.28 -0.68
C GLY A 22 -0.78 -14.91 0.45
N GLU A 23 -0.09 -14.08 1.25
CA GLU A 23 0.72 -14.48 2.40
C GLU A 23 -0.02 -14.36 3.75
N GLY A 24 -1.32 -14.02 3.72
CA GLY A 24 -2.13 -13.87 4.93
C GLY A 24 -1.82 -12.61 5.75
N ILE A 25 -1.24 -11.57 5.12
CA ILE A 25 -0.93 -10.29 5.74
C ILE A 25 -2.06 -9.30 5.45
N ASP A 26 -2.73 -8.86 6.51
CA ASP A 26 -3.80 -7.86 6.42
C ASP A 26 -3.20 -6.47 6.14
N SER A 27 -3.76 -5.77 5.16
CA SER A 27 -3.32 -4.43 4.75
C SER A 27 -4.49 -3.46 4.69
N PHE A 28 -4.22 -2.20 5.06
CA PHE A 28 -5.24 -1.17 5.18
C PHE A 28 -4.81 0.08 4.42
N GLU A 29 -5.68 0.57 3.55
CA GLU A 29 -5.44 1.76 2.75
C GLU A 29 -5.90 3.02 3.49
N LEU A 30 -5.01 4.00 3.62
CA LEU A 30 -5.31 5.35 4.09
C LEU A 30 -5.34 6.32 2.92
N ASP A 31 -5.98 7.48 3.16
CA ASP A 31 -6.14 8.57 2.18
C ASP A 31 -7.05 8.22 0.97
N VAL A 32 -7.90 7.18 1.07
CA VAL A 32 -8.87 6.76 0.03
C VAL A 32 -10.02 7.77 -0.16
N ASN A 33 -10.36 8.54 0.87
CA ASN A 33 -11.58 9.38 0.90
C ASN A 33 -11.43 10.79 0.29
N MET A 34 -10.33 11.12 -0.38
CA MET A 34 -10.17 12.44 -0.98
C MET A 34 -10.71 12.48 -2.42
N SER A 35 -12.03 12.71 -2.48
CA SER A 35 -12.83 13.26 -3.59
C SER A 35 -12.90 12.50 -4.91
N VAL A 36 -13.78 11.50 -4.94
CA VAL A 36 -14.64 11.25 -6.15
C VAL A 36 -15.51 12.48 -6.49
N LEU A 37 -15.64 13.45 -5.56
CA LEU A 37 -16.55 14.58 -5.67
C LEU A 37 -16.01 15.82 -6.43
N GLU A 38 -14.71 15.91 -6.76
CA GLU A 38 -14.14 17.22 -7.18
C GLU A 38 -13.10 17.19 -8.32
N GLY A 39 -13.21 16.25 -9.27
CA GLY A 39 -12.50 16.36 -10.57
C GLY A 39 -10.98 16.54 -10.53
N SER A 40 -10.37 16.34 -9.36
CA SER A 40 -8.96 16.55 -9.11
C SER A 40 -8.28 15.22 -9.33
N ILE A 41 -7.52 15.14 -10.42
CA ILE A 41 -6.52 14.10 -10.67
C ILE A 41 -5.81 13.84 -9.33
N GLY A 42 -5.92 12.62 -8.78
CA GLY A 42 -5.48 12.26 -7.43
C GLY A 42 -4.01 12.59 -7.15
N ILE A 43 -3.76 13.84 -6.74
CA ILE A 43 -2.43 14.43 -6.51
C ILE A 43 -1.85 14.03 -5.14
N LEU A 44 -2.67 13.46 -4.26
CA LEU A 44 -2.24 13.10 -2.92
C LEU A 44 -1.86 11.62 -2.85
N PRO A 45 -0.65 11.29 -2.34
CA PRO A 45 -0.20 9.92 -2.30
C PRO A 45 -1.04 9.12 -1.30
N ARG A 46 -1.53 7.97 -1.75
CA ARG A 46 -2.20 6.97 -0.92
C ARG A 46 -1.17 6.21 -0.11
N ARG A 47 -1.54 5.82 1.10
CA ARG A 47 -0.68 5.04 1.99
C ARG A 47 -1.28 3.66 2.19
N LEU A 48 -0.42 2.65 2.18
CA LEU A 48 -0.78 1.32 2.61
C LEU A 48 -0.14 1.04 3.96
N MET A 49 -0.96 0.60 4.90
CA MET A 49 -0.59 0.30 6.27
C MET A 49 -0.69 -1.20 6.51
N VAL A 50 0.15 -1.73 7.37
CA VAL A 50 0.05 -3.10 7.89
C VAL A 50 0.11 -3.10 9.42
N ARG A 51 -0.11 -4.25 10.05
CA ARG A 51 0.15 -4.39 11.48
C ARG A 51 1.65 -4.18 11.75
N ALA A 52 1.97 -3.53 12.86
CA ALA A 52 3.36 -3.19 13.18
C ALA A 52 4.23 -4.44 13.38
N ASP A 53 3.64 -5.53 13.89
CA ASP A 53 4.32 -6.82 14.04
C ASP A 53 4.54 -7.55 12.70
N GLN A 54 3.87 -7.13 11.62
CA GLN A 54 3.98 -7.74 10.29
C GLN A 54 4.75 -6.86 9.29
N ILE A 55 5.26 -5.69 9.70
CA ILE A 55 5.91 -4.74 8.77
C ILE A 55 7.14 -5.35 8.07
N ASP A 56 8.00 -6.05 8.81
CA ASP A 56 9.20 -6.68 8.26
C ASP A 56 8.87 -7.85 7.34
N GLN A 57 7.82 -8.61 7.69
CA GLN A 57 7.31 -9.69 6.85
C GLN A 57 6.74 -9.13 5.54
N ALA A 58 5.92 -8.08 5.61
CA ALA A 58 5.35 -7.41 4.45
C ALA A 58 6.45 -6.86 3.53
N ARG A 59 7.45 -6.16 4.07
CA ARG A 59 8.62 -5.67 3.31
C ARG A 59 9.37 -6.81 2.62
N ARG A 60 9.55 -7.94 3.31
CA ARG A 60 10.20 -9.12 2.73
C ARG A 60 9.40 -9.66 1.54
N VAL A 61 8.09 -9.88 1.70
CA VAL A 61 7.20 -10.38 0.63
C VAL A 61 7.29 -9.50 -0.61
N LEU A 62 7.24 -8.18 -0.42
CA LEU A 62 7.34 -7.24 -1.52
C LEU A 62 8.69 -7.27 -2.22
N ARG A 63 9.79 -7.40 -1.45
CA ARG A 63 11.14 -7.54 -2.02
C ARG A 63 11.29 -8.84 -2.81
N GLU A 64 10.76 -9.95 -2.32
CA GLU A 64 10.78 -11.25 -3.00
C GLU A 64 9.96 -11.25 -4.29
N ALA A 65 8.86 -10.49 -4.30
CA ALA A 65 8.06 -10.24 -5.50
C ALA A 65 8.68 -9.21 -6.47
N GLY A 66 9.82 -8.62 -6.13
CA GLY A 66 10.50 -7.61 -6.97
C GLY A 66 9.82 -6.24 -6.99
N VAL A 67 8.93 -5.96 -6.03
CA VAL A 67 8.25 -4.66 -5.91
C VAL A 67 9.23 -3.63 -5.36
N GLN A 68 9.54 -2.62 -6.16
CA GLN A 68 10.30 -1.46 -5.74
C GLN A 68 9.32 -0.37 -5.29
N PHE A 69 9.49 0.11 -4.07
CA PHE A 69 8.72 1.22 -3.52
C PHE A 69 9.64 2.09 -2.67
N GLU A 70 9.34 3.39 -2.62
CA GLU A 70 9.98 4.31 -1.69
C GLU A 70 9.25 4.23 -0.35
N GLY A 71 9.98 3.90 0.71
CA GLY A 71 9.47 3.81 2.10
C GLY A 71 10.46 4.47 3.05
#